data_AF-A0A6B3IHJ7-F1
#
_entry.id   AF-A0A6B3IHJ7-F1
#
_cell.length_a   1.000
_cell.length_b   1.000
_cell.length_c   1.000
_cell.angle_alpha   90.00
_cell.angle_beta   90.00
_cell.angle_gamma   90.00
#
_symmetry.space_group_name_H-M   'P 1'
#
loop_
_entity.id
_entity.type
_entity.pdbx_description
1 polymer ?
#
loop_
_entity_poly.entity_id
_entity_poly.type
_entity_poly.pdbx_seq_one_letter_code
_entity_poly.pdbx_strand_id
1 'polypeptide(L)' 'GSFRKAALRDNQVRDGRSLLALEVNGAPLSPDHGYPARIIVPAAPGVLNTKWVETLTFGEL' A
#
# COMPACT_ATOMS: atom_id res chain seq x y z
N GLY A 1 14.35 8.04 5.30
CA GLY A 1 13.70 9.29 4.89
C GLY A 1 12.39 9.46 5.62
N SER A 2 11.92 10.69 5.74
CA SER A 2 10.76 11.13 6.54
C SER A 2 9.40 10.56 6.12
N PHE A 3 9.35 9.77 5.04
CA PHE A 3 8.13 9.21 4.44
C PHE A 3 8.08 7.67 4.50
N ARG A 4 8.68 7.06 5.53
CA ARG A 4 8.73 5.60 5.69
C ARG A 4 7.44 4.98 6.24
N LYS A 5 6.50 5.80 6.70
CA LYS A 5 5.25 5.35 7.32
C LYS A 5 4.10 6.13 6.72
N ALA A 6 3.00 5.44 6.48
CA ALA A 6 1.71 6.01 6.14
C ALA A 6 0.65 5.31 6.99
N ALA A 7 -0.34 6.06 7.47
CA ALA A 7 -1.53 5.47 8.08
C ALA A 7 -2.70 5.52 7.11
N LEU A 8 -3.47 4.43 7.12
CA LEU A 8 -4.76 4.34 6.46
C LEU A 8 -5.84 4.39 7.55
N ARG A 9 -6.95 5.03 7.23
CA ARG A 9 -8.15 5.06 8.09
C ARG A 9 -8.95 3.77 7.94
N ASP A 10 -9.80 3.47 8.92
CA ASP A 10 -10.67 2.27 8.91
C ASP A 10 -11.47 2.14 7.61
N ASN A 11 -12.09 3.23 7.13
CA ASN A 11 -12.85 3.21 5.89
C ASN A 11 -12.00 2.91 4.64
N GLN A 12 -10.71 3.29 4.64
CA GLN A 12 -9.79 2.99 3.55
C GLN A 12 -9.36 1.53 3.57
N VAL A 13 -9.12 0.97 4.76
CA VAL A 13 -8.78 -0.45 4.93
C VAL A 13 -9.97 -1.36 4.59
N ARG A 14 -11.20 -0.92 4.88
CA ARG A 14 -12.43 -1.69 4.64
C ARG A 14 -13.02 -1.55 3.23
N ASP A 15 -12.54 -0.63 2.40
CA ASP A 15 -12.96 -0.58 0.99
C ASP A 15 -12.50 -1.86 0.30
N GLY A 16 -13.43 -2.64 -0.26
CA GLY A 16 -13.14 -3.92 -0.91
C GLY A 16 -12.26 -3.82 -2.16
N ARG A 17 -11.97 -2.61 -2.63
CA ARG A 17 -11.04 -2.33 -3.73
C ARG A 17 -9.66 -1.92 -3.23
N SER A 18 -9.46 -1.77 -1.91
CA SER A 18 -8.14 -1.55 -1.33
C SER A 18 -7.35 -2.85 -1.31
N LEU A 19 -6.08 -2.80 -1.68
CA LEU A 19 -5.26 -3.99 -1.90
C LEU A 19 -3.86 -3.82 -1.28
N LEU A 20 -3.36 -4.90 -0.69
CA LEU A 20 -1.93 -5.17 -0.62
C LEU A 20 -1.56 -5.93 -1.90
N ALA A 21 -1.13 -5.19 -2.92
CA ALA A 21 -0.75 -5.75 -4.21
C ALA A 21 0.65 -6.38 -4.13
N LEU A 22 0.75 -7.64 -4.54
CA LEU A 22 2.01 -8.37 -4.72
C LEU A 22 2.37 -8.56 -6.20
N GLU A 23 1.36 -8.43 -7.06
CA GLU A 23 1.44 -8.65 -8.50
C GLU A 23 0.64 -7.60 -9.27
N VAL A 24 0.96 -7.42 -10.54
CA VAL A 24 0.20 -6.64 -11.50
C VAL A 24 0.19 -7.37 -12.85
N ASN A 25 -0.98 -7.50 -13.46
CA ASN A 25 -1.16 -8.21 -14.74
C ASN A 25 -0.61 -9.65 -14.75
N GLY A 26 -0.75 -10.37 -13.62
CA GLY A 26 -0.29 -11.76 -13.49
C GLY A 26 1.23 -11.93 -13.35
N ALA A 27 1.96 -10.86 -13.07
CA ALA A 27 3.40 -10.90 -12.81
C ALA A 27 3.73 -10.20 -11.48
N PRO A 28 4.80 -10.63 -10.76
CA PRO A 28 5.30 -9.92 -9.59
C PRO A 28 5.55 -8.44 -9.87
N LEU A 29 5.36 -7.58 -8.86
CA LEU A 29 5.74 -6.18 -8.98
C LEU A 29 7.21 -6.06 -9.38
N SER A 30 7.52 -5.11 -10.25
CA SER A 30 8.90 -4.67 -10.45
C SER A 30 9.37 -3.83 -9.25
N PRO A 31 10.69 -3.61 -9.08
CA PRO A 31 11.21 -2.68 -8.07
C PRO A 31 10.55 -1.30 -8.17
N ASP A 32 10.39 -0.75 -9.38
CA ASP A 32 9.75 0.55 -9.60
C ASP A 32 8.25 0.55 -9.28
N HIS A 33 7.59 -0.60 -9.39
CA HIS A 33 6.19 -0.77 -9.01
C HIS A 33 5.98 -1.10 -7.54
N GLY A 34 7.05 -1.32 -6.78
CA GLY A 34 6.97 -1.47 -5.33
C GLY A 34 7.25 -2.86 -4.80
N TYR A 35 7.96 -3.73 -5.53
CA TYR A 35 8.36 -5.06 -5.03
C TYR A 35 8.97 -4.99 -3.61
N PRO A 36 8.58 -5.85 -2.65
CA PRO A 36 7.72 -7.02 -2.84
C PRO A 36 6.22 -6.73 -2.75
N ALA A 37 5.82 -5.57 -2.22
CA ALA A 37 4.41 -5.28 -1.94
C ALA A 37 4.10 -3.78 -1.99
N ARG A 38 2.89 -3.45 -2.44
CA ARG A 38 2.39 -2.08 -2.55
C ARG A 38 0.96 -1.96 -2.03
N ILE A 39 0.68 -0.87 -1.31
CA ILE A 39 -0.70 -0.48 -0.99
C ILE A 39 -1.35 0.20 -2.19
N ILE A 40 -2.58 -0.21 -2.53
CA ILE A 40 -3.48 0.49 -3.44
C ILE A 40 -4.75 0.85 -2.69
N VAL A 41 -5.09 2.14 -2.62
CA VAL A 41 -6.35 2.65 -2.07
C VAL A 41 -7.03 3.55 -3.10
N PRO A 42 -8.26 3.23 -3.54
CA PRO A 42 -9.00 4.05 -4.49
C PRO A 42 -9.23 5.47 -3.98
N ALA A 43 -9.20 6.45 -4.88
CA ALA A 43 -9.47 7.87 -4.58
C ALA A 43 -8.62 8.48 -3.44
N ALA A 44 -7.49 7.85 -3.09
CA ALA A 44 -6.55 8.34 -2.10
C ALA A 44 -5.39 9.13 -2.75
N PRO A 45 -4.80 10.12 -2.06
CA PRO A 45 -3.57 10.75 -2.49
C PRO A 45 -2.46 9.73 -2.78
N GLY A 46 -1.65 9.97 -3.82
CA GLY A 46 -0.59 9.04 -4.26
C GLY A 46 0.37 8.60 -3.15
N VAL A 47 0.61 9.45 -2.15
CA VAL A 47 1.45 9.15 -0.97
C VAL A 47 0.91 7.98 -0.12
N LEU A 48 -0.40 7.74 -0.14
CA LEU A 48 -1.03 6.61 0.56
C LEU A 48 -0.95 5.30 -0.25
N ASN A 49 -0.57 5.36 -1.53
CA ASN A 49 -0.30 4.18 -2.34
C ASN A 49 1.16 3.71 -2.19
N THR A 50 1.53 3.42 -0.95
CA THR A 50 2.90 3.15 -0.50
C THR A 50 3.52 1.97 -1.24
N LYS A 51 4.66 2.21 -1.87
CA LYS A 51 5.53 1.19 -2.48
C LYS A 51 6.47 0.60 -1.43
N TRP A 52 6.95 -0.63 -1.65
CA TRP A 52 7.97 -1.29 -0.83
C TRP A 52 7.52 -1.52 0.62
N VAL A 53 6.30 -2.05 0.78
CA VAL A 53 5.74 -2.38 2.10
C VAL A 53 6.49 -3.58 2.69
N GLU A 54 7.18 -3.36 3.82
CA GLU A 54 7.90 -4.41 4.56
C GLU A 54 7.18 -4.81 5.85
N THR A 55 6.35 -3.93 6.41
CA THR A 55 5.70 -4.15 7.72
C THR A 55 4.34 -3.47 7.75
N LEU A 56 3.34 -4.18 8.29
CA LEU A 56 2.02 -3.67 8.59
C LEU A 56 1.76 -3.85 10.08
N THR A 57 1.26 -2.81 10.72
CA THR A 57 0.83 -2.82 12.11
C THR A 57 -0.62 -2.38 12.20
N PHE A 58 -1.34 -2.91 13.17
CA PHE A 58 -2.73 -2.53 13.47
C PHE A 58 -2.75 -1.86 14.84
N GLY A 59 -3.42 -0.72 14.96
CA GLY A 59 -3.43 0.11 16.18
C GLY A 59 -3.10 1.58 15.88
N GLU A 60 -2.74 2.34 16.91
CA GLU A 60 -2.26 3.71 16.74
C GLU A 60 -0.82 3.75 16.18
N LEU A 61 -0.50 4.83 15.46
CA LEU A 61 0.80 5.06 14.81
C LEU A 61 1.92 5.45 15.78
#